data_AF-A0A2N3GYC0-F1
#
_entry.id   AF-A0A2N3GYC0-F1
#
_cell.length_a   1.000
_cell.length_b   1.000
_cell.length_c   1.000
_cell.angle_alpha   90.00
_cell.angle_beta   90.00
_cell.angle_gamma   90.00
#
_symmetry.space_group_name_H-M   'P 1'
#
loop_
_entity.id
_entity.type
_entity.pdbx_description
1 polymer ?
#
loop_
_entity_poly.entity_id
_entity_poly.type
_entity_poly.pdbx_seq_one_letter_code
_entity_poly.pdbx_strand_id
1 'polypeptide(L)'
;MRTMVDVRVILSVLWGSLMLVFLLGDVLRIFAGDYVAGELAGVPATQLMWVGVAAMMLIPILMMVLSLAVPYPAIRWVCIVAGGAWIVLNLMGLPYPGAYDNFLVGVGVVVCGAIIWYAWTWSVAT
;
A
#
# COMPACT_ATOMS: atom_id res chain seq x y z
N MET A 1 -21.99 15.82 -0.23
CA MET A 1 -20.70 16.15 -0.87
C MET A 1 -19.62 16.10 0.18
N ARG A 2 -18.47 15.47 -0.10
CA ARG A 2 -17.28 15.54 0.78
C ARG A 2 -16.51 16.81 0.42
N THR A 3 -15.96 17.51 1.41
CA THR A 3 -15.12 18.68 1.13
C THR A 3 -13.76 18.24 0.60
N MET A 4 -13.01 19.17 -0.01
CA MET A 4 -11.63 18.92 -0.46
C MET A 4 -10.72 18.41 0.66
N VAL A 5 -10.90 18.93 1.87
CA VAL A 5 -10.12 18.56 3.06
C VAL A 5 -10.44 17.12 3.46
N ASP A 6 -11.72 16.73 3.44
CA ASP A 6 -12.13 15.37 3.80
C ASP A 6 -11.50 14.31 2.90
N VAL A 7 -11.48 14.53 1.58
CA VAL A 7 -10.91 13.55 0.62
C VAL A 7 -9.41 13.37 0.84
N ARG A 8 -8.68 14.45 1.12
CA ARG A 8 -7.22 14.40 1.38
C ARG A 8 -6.91 13.58 2.62
N VAL A 9 -7.65 13.81 3.70
CA VAL A 9 -7.47 13.06 4.96
C VAL A 9 -7.83 11.59 4.76
N ILE A 10 -8.93 11.29 4.06
CA ILE A 10 -9.32 9.91 3.72
C ILE A 10 -8.19 9.21 2.95
N LEU A 11 -7.66 9.84 1.89
CA LEU A 11 -6.56 9.26 1.11
C LEU A 11 -5.32 9.02 1.98
N SER A 12 -4.94 9.98 2.82
CA SER A 12 -3.82 9.87 3.75
C SER A 12 -3.97 8.67 4.70
N VAL A 13 -5.16 8.51 5.30
CA VAL A 13 -5.47 7.39 6.20
C VAL A 13 -5.50 6.05 5.47
N LEU A 14 -6.02 6.01 4.24
CA LEU A 14 -6.02 4.78 3.43
C LEU A 14 -4.60 4.31 3.09
N TRP A 15 -3.69 5.22 2.76
CA TRP A 15 -2.27 4.90 2.55
C TRP A 15 -1.60 4.37 3.81
N GLY A 16 -1.88 4.97 4.97
CA GLY A 16 -1.42 4.45 6.26
C GLY A 16 -1.99 3.06 6.56
N SER A 17 -3.28 2.85 6.27
CA SER A 17 -3.94 1.56 6.44
C SER A 17 -3.30 0.48 5.55
N LEU A 18 -2.97 0.80 4.30
CA LEU A 18 -2.27 -0.12 3.40
C LEU A 18 -0.89 -0.52 3.96
N MET A 19 -0.11 0.43 4.46
CA MET A 19 1.19 0.14 5.08
C MET A 19 1.02 -0.77 6.32
N LEU A 20 0.01 -0.52 7.15
CA LEU A 20 -0.28 -1.35 8.32
C LEU A 20 -0.69 -2.78 7.94
N VAL A 21 -1.39 -2.98 6.83
CA VAL A 21 -1.70 -4.32 6.30
C VAL A 21 -0.42 -5.06 5.93
N PHE A 22 0.54 -4.40 5.27
CA PHE A 22 1.83 -5.02 4.94
C PHE A 22 2.61 -5.40 6.20
N LEU A 23 2.71 -4.50 7.18
CA LEU A 23 3.39 -4.79 8.45
C LEU A 23 2.71 -5.92 9.23
N LEU A 24 1.38 -5.99 9.22
CA LEU A 24 0.65 -7.07 9.85
C LEU A 24 0.99 -8.42 9.21
N GLY A 25 1.11 -8.48 7.88
CA GLY A 25 1.57 -9.69 7.18
C GLY A 25 2.95 -10.14 7.65
N ASP A 26 3.91 -9.22 7.72
CA ASP A 26 5.26 -9.52 8.19
C ASP A 26 5.26 -10.01 9.65
N VAL A 27 4.49 -9.38 10.53
CA VAL A 27 4.33 -9.81 11.93
C VAL A 27 3.74 -11.22 12.00
N LEU A 28 2.70 -11.52 11.22
CA LEU A 28 2.09 -12.85 11.22
C LEU A 28 3.04 -13.92 10.70
N ARG A 29 3.80 -13.65 9.63
CA ARG A 29 4.84 -14.60 9.14
C ARG A 29 5.88 -14.90 10.20
N ILE A 30 6.31 -13.88 10.95
CA ILE A 30 7.26 -14.07 12.05
C ILE A 30 6.69 -15.01 13.11
N PHE A 31 5.45 -14.80 13.55
CA PHE A 31 4.83 -15.63 14.60
C PHE A 31 4.40 -17.02 14.10
N ALA A 32 4.03 -17.16 12.83
CA ALA A 32 3.69 -18.44 12.22
C ALA A 32 4.94 -19.30 11.92
N GLY A 33 6.12 -18.68 11.83
CA GLY A 33 7.35 -19.35 11.39
C GLY A 33 7.44 -19.52 9.88
N ASP A 34 6.61 -18.82 9.11
CA ASP A 34 6.57 -18.86 7.65
C ASP A 34 7.61 -17.90 7.02
N TYR A 35 8.82 -17.88 7.58
CA TYR A 35 9.94 -17.09 7.07
C TYR A 35 11.28 -17.76 7.42
N VAL A 36 12.30 -17.48 6.60
CA VAL A 36 13.68 -17.84 6.89
C VAL A 36 14.45 -16.55 7.17
N ALA A 37 15.08 -16.46 8.35
CA ALA A 37 15.80 -15.26 8.75
C ALA A 37 16.96 -14.97 7.78
N GLY A 38 17.00 -13.74 7.25
CA GLY A 38 18.04 -13.32 6.31
C GLY A 38 17.76 -13.67 4.85
N GLU A 39 16.61 -14.29 4.54
CA GLU A 39 16.19 -14.55 3.16
C GLU A 39 15.05 -13.63 2.72
N LEU A 40 15.04 -13.31 1.43
CA LEU A 40 13.91 -12.69 0.75
C LEU A 40 13.56 -13.56 -0.45
N ALA A 41 12.31 -14.03 -0.52
CA ALA A 41 11.85 -14.92 -1.59
C ALA A 41 12.73 -16.18 -1.81
N GLY A 42 13.23 -16.78 -0.72
CA GLY A 42 14.00 -18.03 -0.74
C GLY A 42 15.46 -17.88 -1.17
N VAL A 43 16.00 -16.65 -1.23
CA VAL A 43 17.42 -16.41 -1.46
C VAL A 43 18.02 -15.54 -0.36
N PRO A 44 19.31 -15.73 -0.01
CA PRO A 44 20.00 -14.86 0.94
C PRO A 44 19.93 -13.40 0.50
N ALA A 45 19.36 -12.57 1.36
CA ALA A 45 19.09 -11.18 1.05
C ALA A 45 20.36 -10.32 1.14
N THR A 46 20.71 -9.68 0.03
CA THR A 46 21.84 -8.74 -0.01
C THR A 46 21.44 -7.39 0.60
N GLN A 47 22.43 -6.57 0.98
CA GLN A 47 22.18 -5.20 1.46
C GLN A 47 21.35 -4.37 0.47
N LEU A 48 21.61 -4.53 -0.84
CA LEU A 48 20.86 -3.83 -1.87
C LEU A 48 19.38 -4.25 -1.90
N MET A 49 19.08 -5.54 -1.68
CA MET A 49 17.71 -6.02 -1.62
C MET A 49 16.96 -5.42 -0.43
N TRP A 50 17.60 -5.36 0.75
CA TRP A 50 17.01 -4.73 1.93
C TRP A 50 16.70 -3.25 1.71
N VAL A 51 17.64 -2.51 1.12
CA VAL A 51 17.42 -1.11 0.74
C VAL A 51 16.29 -0.98 -0.28
N GLY A 52 16.19 -1.90 -1.24
CA GLY A 52 15.12 -1.93 -2.23
C GLY A 52 13.73 -2.13 -1.61
N VAL A 53 13.60 -3.10 -0.69
CA VAL A 53 12.35 -3.34 0.05
C VAL A 53 12.00 -2.13 0.93
N ALA A 54 12.98 -1.56 1.62
CA ALA A 54 12.78 -0.36 2.44
C ALA A 54 12.29 0.83 1.60
N ALA A 55 12.91 1.09 0.45
CA ALA A 55 12.50 2.16 -0.47
C ALA A 55 11.09 1.92 -1.04
N MET A 56 10.75 0.68 -1.40
CA MET A 56 9.42 0.31 -1.87
C MET A 56 8.35 0.55 -0.78
N MET A 57 8.60 0.07 0.44
CA MET A 57 7.66 0.21 1.56
C MET A 57 7.56 1.64 2.09
N LEU A 58 8.53 2.50 1.78
CA LEU A 58 8.44 3.93 2.07
C LEU A 58 7.39 4.64 1.19
N ILE A 59 7.04 4.08 0.03
CA ILE A 59 6.05 4.67 -0.89
C ILE A 59 4.70 4.94 -0.20
N PRO A 60 3.99 3.95 0.41
CA PRO A 60 2.73 4.22 1.09
C PRO A 60 2.89 5.22 2.24
N ILE A 61 4.02 5.22 2.95
CA ILE A 61 4.31 6.19 4.02
C ILE A 61 4.41 7.62 3.47
N LEU A 62 5.16 7.81 2.37
CA LEU A 62 5.26 9.12 1.70
C LEU A 62 3.90 9.57 1.17
N MET A 63 3.10 8.63 0.65
CA MET A 63 1.77 8.93 0.13
C MET A 63 0.81 9.46 1.21
N MET A 64 1.00 9.11 2.48
CA MET A 64 0.26 9.74 3.58
C MET A 64 0.47 11.26 3.60
N VAL A 65 1.73 11.70 3.48
CA VAL A 65 2.10 13.12 3.50
C VAL A 65 1.75 13.79 2.17
N LEU A 66 2.04 13.15 1.04
CA LEU A 66 1.77 13.70 -0.28
C LEU A 66 0.27 13.89 -0.52
N SER A 67 -0.59 13.03 0.04
CA SER A 67 -2.05 13.20 0.00
C SER A 67 -2.51 14.54 0.60
N LEU A 68 -1.77 15.06 1.58
CA LEU A 68 -2.06 16.32 2.25
C LEU A 68 -1.35 17.51 1.60
N ALA A 69 -0.14 17.31 1.08
CA ALA A 69 0.72 18.39 0.59
C ALA A 69 0.56 18.70 -0.91
N VAL A 70 0.32 17.70 -1.76
CA VAL A 70 0.30 17.90 -3.22
C VAL A 70 -1.04 18.51 -3.67
N PRO A 71 -1.04 19.57 -4.49
CA PRO A 71 -2.27 20.22 -4.93
C PRO A 71 -3.13 19.33 -5.84
N TYR A 72 -4.44 19.58 -5.83
CA TYR A 72 -5.37 18.99 -6.80
C TYR A 72 -5.19 19.73 -8.16
N PRO A 73 -5.26 19.04 -9.32
CA PRO A 73 -5.59 17.63 -9.52
C PRO A 73 -4.40 16.67 -9.51
N ALA A 74 -3.16 17.13 -9.31
CA ALA A 74 -1.97 16.27 -9.42
C ALA A 74 -2.03 15.06 -8.46
N ILE A 75 -2.40 15.29 -7.20
CA ILE A 75 -2.49 14.21 -6.20
C ILE A 75 -3.50 13.11 -6.56
N ARG A 76 -4.56 13.45 -7.30
CA ARG A 76 -5.56 12.47 -7.77
C ARG A 76 -4.91 11.43 -8.66
N TRP A 77 -4.14 11.86 -9.67
CA TRP A 77 -3.50 10.96 -10.61
C TRP A 77 -2.38 10.14 -9.96
N VAL A 78 -1.60 10.77 -9.07
CA VAL A 78 -0.56 10.07 -8.30
C VAL A 78 -1.18 8.94 -7.46
N CYS A 79 -2.29 9.19 -6.77
CA CYS A 79 -2.98 8.14 -6.00
C CYS A 79 -3.52 7.01 -6.88
N ILE A 80 -4.09 7.32 -8.04
CA ILE A 80 -4.63 6.31 -8.97
C ILE A 80 -3.52 5.41 -9.49
N VAL A 81 -2.43 6.00 -9.98
CA VAL A 81 -1.29 5.24 -10.54
C VAL A 81 -0.61 4.41 -9.47
N ALA A 82 -0.31 5.00 -8.31
CA ALA A 82 0.33 4.29 -7.21
C ALA A 82 -0.57 3.16 -6.65
N GLY A 83 -1.87 3.42 -6.49
CA GLY A 83 -2.84 2.41 -6.06
C GLY A 83 -2.93 1.25 -7.05
N GLY A 84 -2.97 1.54 -8.36
CA GLY A 84 -2.96 0.53 -9.41
C GLY A 84 -1.68 -0.31 -9.41
N ALA A 85 -0.51 0.31 -9.26
CA ALA A 85 0.76 -0.38 -9.16
C ALA A 85 0.79 -1.32 -7.95
N TRP A 86 0.30 -0.88 -6.79
CA TRP A 86 0.23 -1.72 -5.60
C TRP A 86 -0.72 -2.90 -5.74
N ILE A 87 -1.85 -2.77 -6.47
CA ILE A 87 -2.71 -3.91 -6.79
C ILE A 87 -1.92 -4.94 -7.59
N VAL A 88 -1.23 -4.52 -8.65
CA VAL A 88 -0.44 -5.44 -9.49
C VAL A 88 0.63 -6.15 -8.66
N LEU A 89 1.41 -5.41 -7.87
CA LEU A 89 2.45 -5.97 -7.01
C LEU A 89 1.92 -6.98 -5.98
N ASN A 90 0.77 -6.68 -5.35
CA ASN A 90 0.14 -7.59 -4.41
C ASN A 90 -0.32 -8.89 -5.08
N LEU A 91 -0.92 -8.79 -6.28
CA LEU A 91 -1.39 -9.96 -7.01
C LEU A 91 -0.26 -10.82 -7.56
N MET A 92 0.90 -10.23 -7.90
CA MET A 92 2.09 -10.97 -8.34
C MET A 92 2.67 -11.89 -7.26
N GLY A 93 2.42 -11.59 -5.98
CA GLY A 93 2.87 -12.41 -4.86
C GLY A 93 1.99 -13.63 -4.58
N LEU A 94 0.79 -13.72 -5.18
CA LEU A 94 -0.14 -14.80 -4.93
C LEU A 94 0.17 -16.07 -5.73
N PRO A 95 -0.20 -17.26 -5.20
CA PRO A 95 -0.68 -17.49 -3.85
C PRO A 95 0.48 -17.63 -2.84
N TYR A 96 0.26 -17.15 -1.62
CA TYR A 96 1.13 -17.45 -0.48
C TYR A 96 0.75 -18.80 0.15
N PRO A 97 1.71 -19.53 0.77
CA PRO A 97 1.41 -20.72 1.55
C PRO A 97 0.45 -20.45 2.72
N GLY A 98 0.62 -19.31 3.41
CA GLY A 98 -0.22 -18.90 4.53
C GLY A 98 -1.57 -18.35 4.06
N ALA A 99 -2.67 -18.91 4.57
CA ALA A 99 -4.02 -18.41 4.27
C ALA A 99 -4.24 -16.95 4.77
N TYR A 100 -3.55 -16.55 5.84
CA TYR A 100 -3.60 -15.19 6.37
C TYR A 100 -2.99 -14.18 5.39
N ASP A 101 -1.92 -14.53 4.68
CA ASP A 101 -1.31 -13.66 3.68
C ASP A 101 -2.23 -13.45 2.49
N ASN A 102 -2.86 -14.53 1.99
CA ASN A 102 -3.84 -14.43 0.91
C ASN A 102 -5.03 -13.54 1.31
N PHE A 103 -5.50 -13.64 2.56
CA PHE A 103 -6.53 -12.77 3.10
C PHE A 103 -6.07 -11.30 3.17
N LEU A 104 -4.88 -11.04 3.72
CA LEU A 104 -4.33 -9.69 3.83
C LEU A 104 -4.07 -9.03 2.47
N VAL A 105 -3.63 -9.81 1.47
CA VAL A 105 -3.53 -9.34 0.08
C VAL A 105 -4.90 -8.93 -0.44
N GLY A 106 -5.94 -9.73 -0.20
CA GLY A 106 -7.32 -9.38 -0.57
C GLY A 106 -7.76 -8.06 0.08
N VAL A 107 -7.50 -7.88 1.38
CA VAL A 107 -7.76 -6.62 2.09
C VAL A 107 -6.96 -5.46 1.48
N GLY A 108 -5.67 -5.67 1.18
CA GLY A 108 -4.80 -4.67 0.55
C GLY A 108 -5.33 -4.21 -0.81
N VAL A 109 -5.80 -5.14 -1.65
CA VAL A 109 -6.43 -4.83 -2.94
C VAL A 109 -7.71 -4.01 -2.76
N VAL A 110 -8.54 -4.32 -1.76
CA VAL A 110 -9.73 -3.52 -1.42
C VAL A 110 -9.34 -2.10 -0.98
N VAL A 111 -8.32 -1.95 -0.14
CA VAL A 111 -7.81 -0.64 0.29
C VAL A 111 -7.27 0.17 -0.90
N CYS A 112 -6.50 -0.45 -1.79
CA CYS A 112 -6.04 0.19 -3.04
C CYS A 112 -7.21 0.59 -3.95
N GLY A 113 -8.23 -0.28 -4.06
CA GLY A 113 -9.47 0.02 -4.79
C GLY A 113 -10.19 1.23 -4.21
N ALA A 114 -10.25 1.33 -2.88
CA ALA A 114 -10.79 2.51 -2.20
C ALA A 114 -9.95 3.77 -2.50
N ILE A 115 -8.62 3.70 -2.45
CA ILE A 115 -7.73 4.82 -2.82
C ILE A 115 -8.06 5.32 -4.23
N ILE A 116 -8.11 4.41 -5.21
CA ILE A 116 -8.43 4.74 -6.59
C ILE A 116 -9.84 5.34 -6.69
N TRP A 117 -10.82 4.74 -6.02
CA TRP A 117 -12.21 5.22 -6.03
C TRP A 117 -12.34 6.64 -5.48
N TYR A 118 -11.76 6.91 -4.30
CA TYR A 118 -11.80 8.24 -3.67
C TYR A 118 -11.04 9.29 -4.49
N ALA A 119 -9.92 8.91 -5.11
CA ALA A 119 -9.19 9.80 -6.01
C ALA A 119 -9.97 10.07 -7.30
N TRP A 120 -10.60 9.05 -7.90
CA TRP A 120 -11.34 9.15 -9.15
C TRP A 120 -12.63 9.95 -9.03
N THR A 121 -13.39 9.69 -7.96
CA THR A 121 -14.67 10.35 -7.67
C THR A 121 -14.51 11.71 -6.99
N TRP A 122 -13.28 12.21 -6.86
CA TRP A 122 -13.01 13.53 -6.32
C TRP A 122 -13.58 14.61 -7.25
N SER A 123 -14.77 15.10 -6.90
CA SER A 123 -15.42 16.25 -7.52
C SER A 123 -15.08 17.51 -6.73
N VAL A 124 -14.43 18.48 -7.37
CA VAL A 124 -14.34 19.84 -6.83
C VAL A 124 -15.62 20.55 -7.24
N ALA A 125 -16.42 21.01 -6.27
CA ALA A 125 -17.46 21.98 -6.60
C ALA A 125 -16.72 23.24 -7.10
N THR A 126 -16.95 23.59 -8.36
CA THR A 126 -16.44 24.83 -8.98
C THR A 126 -17.08 26.05 -8.35
#